data_AF-A0A2J7PQ25-F1
#
_entry.id   AF-A0A2J7PQ25-F1
#
_cell.length_a   1.000
_cell.length_b   1.000
_cell.length_c   1.000
_cell.angle_alpha   90.00
_cell.angle_beta   90.00
_cell.angle_gamma   90.00
#
_symmetry.space_group_name_H-M   'P 1'
#
loop_
_entity.id
_entity.type
_entity.pdbx_description
1 polymer ?
#
loop_
_entity_poly.entity_id
_entity_poly.type
_entity_poly.pdbx_seq_one_letter_code
_entity_poly.pdbx_strand_id
1 'polypeptide(L)'
;MLRKAEVNKKKTGPTSPTVVQGSEVNTPQKPTPQRNDSIIAESIFGVDVCVVPIEPRQNFQTNLSKVDDLAVETYASYVPDVKQLDRKLAKEELSYYATGLLWLKLIDVKAKQGRIALSSEEKELRKATNDVEFNVPQPIYAFLSQIGNVTDKMGKETELDVPPLPISVAQGLGGYHASRITEHNHNLFEEIPSLGVTGDMVMMLTAEAQEPELNVRVGRPKHTDLLKI
;
A
#
# COMPACT_ATOMS: atom_id res chain seq x y z
N MET A 1 -38.75 -89.67 -60.04
CA MET A 1 -37.29 -89.81 -60.23
C MET A 1 -36.70 -88.46 -60.62
N LEU A 2 -35.57 -88.08 -59.98
CA LEU A 2 -34.52 -87.13 -60.44
C LEU A 2 -34.95 -85.67 -60.73
N ARG A 3 -34.69 -84.71 -59.82
CA ARG A 3 -33.47 -83.85 -59.72
C ARG A 3 -33.01 -83.27 -61.07
N LYS A 4 -33.08 -81.94 -61.23
CA LYS A 4 -31.94 -81.01 -61.04
C LYS A 4 -32.37 -79.54 -61.18
N ALA A 5 -31.74 -78.72 -60.34
CA ALA A 5 -31.80 -77.27 -60.27
C ALA A 5 -30.59 -76.65 -60.99
N GLU A 6 -30.69 -75.37 -61.36
CA GLU A 6 -29.62 -74.34 -61.47
C GLU A 6 -30.34 -73.03 -61.92
N VAL A 7 -30.62 -72.01 -61.09
CA VAL A 7 -29.82 -71.02 -60.32
C VAL A 7 -29.22 -69.86 -61.14
N ASN A 8 -29.43 -68.65 -60.58
CA ASN A 8 -28.89 -67.29 -60.86
C ASN A 8 -29.73 -66.38 -61.77
N LYS A 9 -29.98 -65.09 -61.46
CA LYS A 9 -29.52 -64.22 -60.35
C LYS A 9 -30.45 -63.00 -60.24
N LYS A 10 -30.55 -62.49 -59.00
CA LYS A 10 -31.27 -61.31 -58.51
C LYS A 10 -31.18 -60.05 -59.40
N LYS A 11 -32.25 -59.25 -59.42
CA LYS A 11 -32.23 -57.88 -58.86
C LYS A 11 -33.61 -57.53 -58.29
N THR A 12 -33.57 -57.18 -57.01
CA THR A 12 -34.65 -56.91 -56.07
C THR A 12 -34.85 -55.40 -55.94
N GLY A 13 -36.09 -54.93 -55.99
CA GLY A 13 -36.50 -53.58 -55.60
C GLY A 13 -38.00 -53.40 -55.77
N PRO A 14 -38.81 -53.38 -54.68
CA PRO A 14 -40.27 -53.36 -54.76
C PRO A 14 -40.84 -51.96 -55.03
N THR A 15 -41.97 -52.00 -55.72
CA THR A 15 -42.81 -50.94 -56.30
C THR A 15 -43.23 -49.85 -55.31
N SER A 16 -43.22 -48.60 -55.74
CA SER A 16 -43.66 -47.41 -54.98
C SER A 16 -45.11 -47.53 -54.48
N PRO A 17 -45.44 -47.10 -53.24
CA PRO A 17 -46.79 -47.16 -52.74
C PRO A 17 -47.65 -45.99 -53.22
N THR A 18 -48.84 -46.34 -53.69
CA THR A 18 -49.96 -45.48 -54.06
C THR A 18 -50.38 -44.58 -52.88
N VAL A 19 -50.51 -43.28 -53.14
CA VAL A 19 -50.99 -42.28 -52.16
C VAL A 19 -52.47 -42.54 -51.88
N VAL A 20 -52.79 -42.89 -50.63
CA VAL A 20 -54.16 -42.94 -50.12
C VAL A 20 -54.57 -41.52 -49.75
N GLN A 21 -55.55 -40.98 -50.46
CA GLN A 21 -56.13 -39.66 -50.22
C GLN A 21 -57.08 -39.77 -49.01
N GLY A 22 -56.60 -39.34 -47.85
CA GLY A 22 -57.34 -39.32 -46.60
C GLY A 22 -58.22 -38.06 -46.48
N SER A 23 -59.47 -38.31 -46.15
CA SER A 23 -60.60 -37.41 -45.93
C SER A 23 -60.44 -36.38 -44.82
N GLU A 24 -61.14 -35.26 -45.01
CA GLU A 24 -61.31 -34.06 -44.17
C GLU A 24 -61.31 -34.26 -42.64
N VAL A 25 -60.55 -33.41 -41.93
CA VAL A 25 -60.99 -32.80 -40.66
C VAL A 25 -60.47 -31.36 -40.60
N ASN A 26 -61.36 -30.42 -40.90
CA ASN A 26 -61.22 -29.00 -40.56
C ASN A 26 -61.34 -28.85 -39.03
N THR A 27 -60.22 -28.71 -38.34
CA THR A 27 -60.19 -28.12 -37.00
C THR A 27 -59.14 -27.02 -37.00
N PRO A 28 -59.49 -25.75 -36.73
CA PRO A 28 -58.48 -24.71 -36.58
C PRO A 28 -57.66 -25.01 -35.32
N GLN A 29 -56.47 -25.58 -35.50
CA GLN A 29 -55.45 -25.59 -34.44
C GLN A 29 -55.15 -24.13 -34.11
N LYS A 30 -55.45 -23.73 -32.86
CA LYS A 30 -54.93 -22.46 -32.32
C LYS A 30 -53.41 -22.45 -32.53
N PRO A 31 -52.85 -21.39 -33.13
CA PRO A 31 -51.40 -21.29 -33.25
C PRO A 31 -50.82 -21.31 -31.84
N THR A 32 -49.93 -22.27 -31.58
CA THR A 32 -49.11 -22.27 -30.39
C THR A 32 -48.40 -20.92 -30.34
N PRO A 33 -48.50 -20.13 -29.26
CA PRO A 33 -47.77 -18.87 -29.19
C PRO A 33 -46.28 -19.20 -29.24
N GLN A 34 -45.62 -18.89 -30.36
CA GLN A 34 -44.18 -18.82 -30.39
C GLN A 34 -43.80 -17.69 -29.44
N ARG A 35 -43.37 -18.08 -28.25
CA ARG A 35 -42.78 -17.18 -27.27
C ARG A 35 -41.44 -16.72 -27.85
N ASN A 36 -41.49 -15.66 -28.65
CA ASN A 36 -40.32 -14.94 -29.14
C ASN A 36 -39.68 -14.14 -28.00
N ASP A 37 -39.46 -14.80 -26.86
CA ASP A 37 -38.61 -14.23 -25.83
C ASP A 37 -37.20 -14.31 -26.41
N SER A 38 -36.64 -13.14 -26.68
CA SER A 38 -35.30 -13.04 -27.23
C SER A 38 -34.33 -13.82 -26.35
N ILE A 39 -33.54 -14.72 -26.93
CA ILE A 39 -32.45 -15.45 -26.23
C ILE A 39 -31.47 -14.45 -25.56
N ILE A 40 -31.44 -13.21 -26.03
CA ILE A 40 -30.64 -12.12 -25.50
C ILE A 40 -31.18 -11.62 -24.14
N ALA A 41 -32.48 -11.77 -23.87
CA ALA A 41 -33.11 -11.36 -22.60
C ALA A 41 -32.67 -12.24 -21.41
N GLU A 42 -32.29 -13.49 -21.66
CA GLU A 42 -31.71 -14.38 -20.64
C GLU A 42 -30.17 -14.37 -20.65
N SER A 43 -29.54 -13.64 -21.57
CA SER A 43 -28.08 -13.59 -21.64
C SER A 43 -27.51 -12.67 -20.55
N ILE A 44 -26.43 -13.12 -19.92
CA ILE A 44 -25.59 -12.37 -18.99
C ILE A 44 -24.98 -11.09 -19.59
N PHE A 45 -25.14 -10.86 -20.91
CA PHE A 45 -24.70 -9.67 -21.64
C PHE A 45 -25.89 -8.86 -22.19
N GLY A 46 -27.05 -8.93 -21.53
CA GLY A 46 -28.22 -8.11 -21.88
C GLY A 46 -27.91 -6.61 -21.92
N VAL A 47 -28.74 -5.86 -22.65
CA VAL A 47 -28.56 -4.44 -23.01
C VAL A 47 -28.45 -3.50 -21.78
N ASP A 48 -28.82 -3.97 -20.58
CA ASP A 48 -28.73 -3.22 -19.32
C ASP A 48 -27.79 -3.86 -18.28
N VAL A 49 -26.91 -4.78 -18.68
CA VAL A 49 -25.91 -5.35 -17.77
C VAL A 49 -24.64 -4.50 -17.82
N CYS A 50 -24.52 -3.58 -16.86
CA CYS A 50 -23.24 -2.94 -16.58
C CYS A 50 -22.36 -3.95 -15.82
N VAL A 51 -21.43 -4.59 -16.52
CA VAL A 51 -20.40 -5.41 -15.88
C VAL A 51 -19.46 -4.46 -15.16
N VAL A 52 -19.73 -4.21 -13.88
CA VAL A 52 -18.77 -3.57 -13.00
C VAL A 52 -17.71 -4.62 -12.70
N PRO A 53 -16.42 -4.40 -13.04
CA PRO A 53 -15.38 -5.29 -12.56
C PRO A 53 -15.47 -5.32 -11.04
N ILE A 54 -15.70 -6.51 -10.48
CA ILE A 54 -15.45 -6.74 -9.05
C ILE A 54 -13.95 -6.63 -8.92
N GLU A 55 -13.44 -5.43 -8.68
CA GLU A 55 -12.04 -5.23 -8.38
C GLU A 55 -11.79 -5.95 -7.05
N PRO A 56 -11.06 -7.08 -7.04
CA PRO A 56 -10.66 -7.67 -5.79
C PRO A 56 -9.47 -6.83 -5.35
N ARG A 57 -9.66 -5.58 -4.96
CA ARG A 57 -8.60 -4.71 -4.47
C ARG A 57 -8.86 -4.48 -3.00
N GLN A 58 -7.91 -4.92 -2.19
CA GLN A 58 -8.02 -4.90 -0.75
C GLN A 58 -7.03 -3.88 -0.22
N ASN A 59 -7.52 -2.97 0.61
CA ASN A 59 -6.66 -2.06 1.34
C ASN A 59 -6.12 -2.79 2.58
N PHE A 60 -4.86 -2.55 2.93
CA PHE A 60 -4.29 -3.03 4.17
C PHE A 60 -3.60 -1.90 4.91
N GLN A 61 -3.70 -1.93 6.23
CA GLN A 61 -2.92 -1.08 7.12
C GLN A 61 -1.61 -1.79 7.44
N THR A 62 -0.53 -1.02 7.56
CA THR A 62 0.79 -1.58 7.84
C THR A 62 1.40 -0.90 9.06
N ASN A 63 2.16 -1.68 9.82
CA ASN A 63 2.88 -1.19 10.98
C ASN A 63 4.31 -0.80 10.56
N LEU A 64 4.61 0.48 10.66
CA LEU A 64 5.89 1.10 10.27
C LEU A 64 6.69 1.58 11.49
N SER A 65 6.26 1.24 12.71
CA SER A 65 6.93 1.60 13.97
C SER A 65 8.39 1.16 14.03
N LYS A 66 8.75 0.12 13.28
CA LYS A 66 10.12 -0.41 13.22
C LYS A 66 11.13 0.52 12.58
N VAL A 67 10.72 1.59 11.90
CA VAL A 67 11.66 2.58 11.37
C VAL A 67 12.48 3.25 12.48
N ASP A 68 11.88 3.44 13.67
CA ASP A 68 12.55 4.08 14.80
C ASP A 68 13.62 3.17 15.38
N ASP A 69 13.28 1.90 15.66
CA ASP A 69 14.23 0.86 16.09
C ASP A 69 15.40 0.75 15.10
N LEU A 70 15.09 0.74 13.81
CA LEU A 70 16.07 0.65 12.73
C LEU A 70 16.98 1.88 12.67
N ALA A 71 16.45 3.08 12.89
CA ALA A 71 17.25 4.30 12.97
C ALA A 71 18.23 4.23 14.15
N VAL A 72 17.80 3.73 15.31
CA VAL A 72 18.68 3.55 16.48
C VAL A 72 19.78 2.53 16.21
N GLU A 73 19.44 1.38 15.62
CA GLU A 73 20.42 0.35 15.27
C GLU A 73 21.42 0.85 14.23
N THR A 74 20.91 1.55 13.20
CA THR A 74 21.73 2.19 12.17
C THR A 74 22.69 3.18 12.81
N TYR A 75 22.20 4.04 13.70
CA TYR A 75 23.05 4.99 14.44
C TYR A 75 24.16 4.27 15.22
N ALA A 76 23.80 3.24 15.99
CA ALA A 76 24.76 2.47 16.78
C ALA A 76 25.85 1.82 15.92
N SER A 77 25.52 1.41 14.69
CA SER A 77 26.49 0.88 13.73
C SER A 77 27.48 1.93 13.21
N TYR A 78 27.07 3.21 13.14
CA TYR A 78 27.92 4.31 12.68
C TYR A 78 28.82 4.90 13.77
N VAL A 79 28.37 4.92 15.04
CA VAL A 79 29.10 5.51 16.18
C VAL A 79 30.61 5.13 16.26
N PRO A 80 31.02 3.87 16.00
CA PRO A 80 32.44 3.49 16.02
C PRO A 80 33.32 4.27 15.04
N ASP A 81 32.76 4.70 13.91
CA ASP A 81 33.48 5.34 12.80
C ASP A 81 33.56 6.89 12.94
N VAL A 82 32.81 7.48 13.87
CA VAL A 82 32.65 8.95 14.02
C VAL A 82 33.82 9.62 14.77
N LYS A 83 34.91 8.90 15.10
CA LYS A 83 36.04 9.45 15.87
C LYS A 83 36.77 10.63 15.20
N GLN A 84 36.47 10.95 13.94
CA GLN A 84 37.15 11.97 13.14
C GLN A 84 36.23 13.11 12.64
N LEU A 85 34.98 13.20 13.08
CA LEU A 85 34.04 14.24 12.61
C LEU A 85 33.83 15.34 13.64
N ASP A 86 33.96 16.60 13.20
CA ASP A 86 33.74 17.80 14.03
C ASP A 86 32.27 17.97 14.45
N ARG A 87 31.33 17.48 13.64
CA ARG A 87 29.90 17.44 13.96
C ARG A 87 29.44 16.00 14.17
N LYS A 88 28.94 15.72 15.37
CA LYS A 88 28.27 14.46 15.69
C LYS A 88 26.78 14.62 15.43
N LEU A 89 26.25 13.80 14.54
CA LEU A 89 24.80 13.61 14.41
C LEU A 89 24.31 13.00 15.73
N ALA A 90 23.23 13.53 16.31
CA ALA A 90 22.58 12.88 17.44
C ALA A 90 21.70 11.72 16.97
N LYS A 91 21.40 10.78 17.87
CA LYS A 91 20.54 9.63 17.58
C LYS A 91 19.14 10.09 17.15
N GLU A 92 18.60 11.08 17.85
CA GLU A 92 17.27 11.63 17.63
C GLU A 92 17.19 12.37 16.29
N GLU A 93 18.28 13.02 15.84
CA GLU A 93 18.36 13.62 14.50
C GLU A 93 18.25 12.54 13.41
N LEU A 94 18.88 11.37 13.60
CA LEU A 94 18.75 10.26 12.64
C LEU A 94 17.34 9.66 12.65
N SER A 95 16.71 9.53 13.82
CA SER A 95 15.31 9.10 13.92
C SER A 95 14.38 10.07 13.19
N TYR A 96 14.50 11.38 13.43
CA TYR A 96 13.73 12.40 12.72
C TYR A 96 13.92 12.33 11.20
N TYR A 97 15.17 12.15 10.75
CA TYR A 97 15.49 11.97 9.34
C TYR A 97 14.82 10.72 8.74
N ALA A 98 14.89 9.58 9.43
CA ALA A 98 14.27 8.33 9.01
C ALA A 98 12.73 8.44 8.93
N THR A 99 12.10 9.09 9.92
CA THR A 99 10.66 9.38 9.90
C THR A 99 10.29 10.31 8.75
N GLY A 100 11.11 11.32 8.45
CA GLY A 100 10.91 12.18 7.28
C GLY A 100 10.93 11.41 5.97
N LEU A 101 11.93 10.56 5.78
CA LEU A 101 12.03 9.70 4.59
C LEU A 101 10.85 8.72 4.49
N LEU A 102 10.37 8.20 5.61
CA LEU A 102 9.16 7.37 5.67
C LEU A 102 7.96 8.10 5.09
N TRP A 103 7.70 9.33 5.54
CA TRP A 103 6.57 10.12 5.05
C TRP A 103 6.69 10.48 3.57
N LEU A 104 7.90 10.82 3.09
CA LEU A 104 8.13 11.04 1.66
C LEU A 104 7.82 9.77 0.85
N LYS A 105 8.26 8.61 1.34
CA LYS A 105 7.98 7.32 0.71
C LYS A 105 6.47 7.01 0.68
N LEU A 106 5.74 7.29 1.77
CA LEU A 106 4.30 7.09 1.85
C LEU A 106 3.54 8.00 0.87
N ILE A 107 3.94 9.27 0.76
CA ILE A 107 3.38 10.19 -0.25
C ILE A 107 3.62 9.65 -1.66
N ASP A 108 4.81 9.13 -1.95
CA ASP A 108 5.11 8.54 -3.25
C ASP A 108 4.28 7.29 -3.56
N VAL A 109 4.02 6.44 -2.56
CA VAL A 109 3.13 5.28 -2.73
C VAL A 109 1.71 5.76 -3.01
N LYS A 110 1.19 6.70 -2.21
CA LYS A 110 -0.14 7.31 -2.39
C LYS A 110 -0.29 7.95 -3.78
N ALA A 111 0.74 8.63 -4.25
CA ALA A 111 0.77 9.25 -5.58
C ALA A 111 0.68 8.21 -6.72
N LYS A 112 1.28 7.04 -6.55
CA LYS A 112 1.30 5.95 -7.56
C LYS A 112 -0.02 5.18 -7.62
N GLN A 113 -0.78 5.13 -6.52
CA GLN A 113 -2.09 4.48 -6.48
C GLN A 113 -3.13 5.17 -7.37
N GLY A 114 -3.00 6.48 -7.62
CA GLY A 114 -3.83 7.23 -8.56
C GLY A 114 -5.31 7.42 -8.18
N ARG A 115 -5.81 6.73 -7.15
CA ARG A 115 -7.20 6.84 -6.69
C ARG A 115 -7.41 7.84 -5.55
N ILE A 116 -6.41 7.97 -4.68
CA ILE A 116 -6.46 8.94 -3.59
C ILE A 116 -5.76 10.21 -4.05
N ALA A 117 -6.50 11.31 -4.11
CA ALA A 117 -5.92 12.61 -4.42
C ALA A 117 -4.98 13.03 -3.28
N LEU A 118 -3.77 13.46 -3.65
CA LEU A 118 -2.85 14.09 -2.71
C LEU A 118 -3.44 15.41 -2.19
N SER A 119 -3.26 15.68 -0.91
CA SER A 119 -3.57 16.98 -0.30
C SER A 119 -2.69 18.09 -0.88
N SER A 120 -2.98 19.36 -0.56
CA SER A 120 -2.14 20.48 -1.03
C SER A 120 -0.73 20.38 -0.46
N GLU A 121 -0.64 20.08 0.83
CA GLU A 121 0.59 19.94 1.60
C GLU A 121 1.44 18.76 1.08
N GLU A 122 0.81 17.63 0.77
CA GLU A 122 1.48 16.47 0.18
C GLU A 122 2.04 16.78 -1.22
N LYS A 123 1.30 17.55 -2.03
CA LYS A 123 1.77 18.00 -3.36
C LYS A 123 2.95 18.96 -3.25
N GLU A 124 2.89 19.89 -2.30
CA GLU A 124 3.95 20.85 -2.04
C GLU A 124 5.24 20.15 -1.59
N LEU A 125 5.14 19.22 -0.62
CA LEU A 125 6.27 18.41 -0.18
C LEU A 125 6.85 17.60 -1.33
N ARG A 126 6.02 16.88 -2.07
CA ARG A 126 6.48 16.08 -3.22
C ARG A 126 7.18 16.94 -4.26
N LYS A 127 6.66 18.14 -4.56
CA LYS A 127 7.30 19.08 -5.49
C LYS A 127 8.65 19.56 -4.96
N ALA A 128 8.74 19.85 -3.66
CA ALA A 128 9.97 20.33 -3.04
C ALA A 128 11.07 19.26 -2.98
N THR A 129 10.70 17.98 -2.92
CA THR A 129 11.66 16.88 -2.78
C THR A 129 11.95 16.12 -4.07
N ASN A 130 11.20 16.36 -5.16
CA ASN A 130 11.32 15.60 -6.40
C ASN A 130 12.72 15.69 -7.04
N ASP A 131 13.41 16.82 -6.88
CA ASP A 131 14.73 17.06 -7.47
C ASP A 131 15.87 16.95 -6.44
N VAL A 132 15.56 16.46 -5.23
CA VAL A 132 16.52 16.32 -4.14
C VAL A 132 17.05 14.90 -4.08
N GLU A 133 18.37 14.75 -4.16
CA GLU A 133 19.03 13.47 -3.90
C GLU A 133 19.32 13.31 -2.41
N PHE A 134 18.74 12.28 -1.81
CA PHE A 134 18.88 12.00 -0.38
C PHE A 134 19.98 10.96 -0.13
N ASN A 135 20.90 11.27 0.79
CA ASN A 135 21.90 10.32 1.28
C ASN A 135 21.30 9.44 2.37
N VAL A 136 20.71 8.31 1.98
CA VAL A 136 20.01 7.41 2.91
C VAL A 136 20.92 6.27 3.35
N PRO A 137 21.12 6.03 4.66
CA PRO A 137 21.80 4.83 5.14
C PRO A 137 21.17 3.54 4.62
N GLN A 138 22.01 2.58 4.25
CA GLN A 138 21.57 1.36 3.58
C GLN A 138 20.47 0.57 4.32
N PRO A 139 20.52 0.40 5.68
CA PRO A 139 19.45 -0.30 6.38
C PRO A 139 18.10 0.40 6.25
N ILE A 140 18.08 1.73 6.41
CA ILE A 140 16.88 2.57 6.27
C ILE A 140 16.36 2.50 4.83
N TYR A 141 17.25 2.63 3.84
CA TYR A 141 16.88 2.52 2.43
C TYR A 141 16.23 1.17 2.11
N ALA A 142 16.83 0.07 2.58
CA ALA A 142 16.30 -1.28 2.37
C ALA A 142 14.89 -1.43 2.97
N PHE A 143 14.66 -0.94 4.18
CA PHE A 143 13.33 -0.93 4.81
C PHE A 143 12.31 -0.11 4.00
N LEU A 144 12.64 1.13 3.63
CA LEU A 144 11.76 2.00 2.86
C LEU A 144 11.45 1.44 1.45
N SER A 145 12.38 0.70 0.85
CA SER A 145 12.19 0.08 -0.47
C SER A 145 11.10 -0.99 -0.47
N GLN A 146 10.87 -1.65 0.67
CA GLN A 146 9.87 -2.71 0.83
C GLN A 146 8.43 -2.16 1.00
N ILE A 147 8.29 -0.87 1.30
CA ILE A 147 6.98 -0.25 1.47
C ILE A 147 6.36 0.02 0.09
N GLY A 148 5.16 -0.50 -0.13
CA GLY A 148 4.41 -0.27 -1.37
C GLY A 148 3.21 -1.21 -1.51
N ASN A 149 2.59 -1.15 -2.68
CA ASN A 149 1.51 -2.06 -3.06
C ASN A 149 2.07 -3.47 -3.29
N VAL A 150 1.27 -4.48 -3.00
CA VAL A 150 1.62 -5.89 -3.22
C VAL A 150 0.73 -6.46 -4.31
N THR A 151 1.35 -6.99 -5.36
CA THR A 151 0.65 -7.73 -6.41
C THR A 151 0.80 -9.22 -6.16
N ASP A 152 -0.32 -9.92 -5.96
CA ASP A 152 -0.33 -11.37 -5.82
C ASP A 152 -0.02 -12.05 -7.17
N LYS A 153 0.35 -13.35 -7.13
CA LYS A 153 0.58 -14.21 -8.30
C LYS A 153 -0.60 -14.25 -9.27
N MET A 154 -1.81 -13.99 -8.77
CA MET A 154 -3.05 -13.91 -9.56
C MET A 154 -3.27 -12.53 -10.21
N GLY A 155 -2.35 -11.58 -10.04
CA GLY A 155 -2.49 -10.20 -10.54
C GLY A 155 -3.39 -9.31 -9.66
N LYS A 156 -3.81 -9.80 -8.50
CA LYS A 156 -4.61 -9.05 -7.53
C LYS A 156 -3.72 -8.01 -6.84
N GLU A 157 -4.07 -6.73 -6.98
CA GLU A 157 -3.36 -5.64 -6.31
C GLU A 157 -3.94 -5.40 -4.92
N THR A 158 -3.07 -5.37 -3.92
CA THR A 158 -3.37 -5.03 -2.54
C THR A 158 -2.67 -3.71 -2.25
N GLU A 159 -3.46 -2.68 -1.96
CA GLU A 159 -2.99 -1.30 -1.85
C GLU A 159 -2.74 -0.94 -0.39
N LEU A 160 -1.63 -0.25 -0.14
CA LEU A 160 -1.34 0.26 1.18
C LEU A 160 -2.30 1.41 1.52
N ASP A 161 -3.02 1.31 2.63
CA ASP A 161 -3.81 2.43 3.16
C ASP A 161 -2.89 3.45 3.81
N VAL A 162 -2.56 4.51 3.08
CA VAL A 162 -1.65 5.56 3.55
C VAL A 162 -2.45 6.57 4.37
N PRO A 163 -2.15 6.77 5.66
CA PRO A 163 -2.83 7.77 6.47
C PRO A 163 -2.56 9.20 5.97
N PRO A 164 -3.38 10.17 6.38
CA PRO A 164 -3.10 11.58 6.12
C PRO A 164 -1.74 12.00 6.68
N LEU A 165 -1.05 12.88 5.95
CA LEU A 165 0.17 13.52 6.42
C LEU A 165 -0.03 14.15 7.82
N PRO A 166 0.89 13.97 8.77
CA PRO A 166 0.70 14.45 10.13
C PRO A 166 1.04 15.93 10.18
N ILE A 167 0.02 16.78 9.96
CA ILE A 167 0.14 18.24 9.96
C ILE A 167 -0.55 18.90 11.15
N SER A 168 -1.14 18.10 12.04
CA SER A 168 -1.87 18.61 13.20
C SER A 168 -0.94 19.35 14.15
N VAL A 169 -1.47 20.38 14.80
CA VAL A 169 -0.77 21.17 15.82
C VAL A 169 -1.20 20.72 17.21
N ALA A 170 -0.23 20.42 18.06
CA ALA A 170 -0.43 20.12 19.47
C ALA A 170 0.49 21.04 20.30
N GLN A 171 -0.07 21.72 21.30
CA GLN A 171 0.69 22.63 22.20
C GLN A 171 1.53 23.70 21.48
N GLY A 172 1.10 24.15 20.29
CA GLY A 172 1.81 25.15 19.49
C GLY A 172 2.91 24.59 18.59
N LEU A 173 3.16 23.27 18.63
CA LEU A 173 4.10 22.56 17.76
C LEU A 173 3.33 21.79 16.68
N GLY A 174 3.90 21.68 15.49
CA GLY A 174 3.28 21.01 14.34
C GLY A 174 3.87 19.63 14.07
N GLY A 175 3.24 18.88 13.16
CA GLY A 175 3.79 17.60 12.68
C GLY A 175 3.13 16.36 13.30
N TYR A 176 2.02 16.49 14.03
CA TYR A 176 1.36 15.37 14.70
C TYR A 176 0.22 14.78 13.88
N HIS A 177 -0.12 13.52 14.15
CA HIS A 177 -1.32 12.88 13.59
C HIS A 177 -2.60 13.57 14.03
N ALA A 178 -2.67 13.99 15.30
CA ALA A 178 -3.80 14.68 15.89
C ALA A 178 -3.35 15.58 17.05
N SER A 179 -4.19 16.55 17.42
CA SER A 179 -3.93 17.43 18.58
C SER A 179 -4.02 16.71 19.93
N ARG A 180 -4.70 15.56 19.98
CA ARG A 180 -4.86 14.71 21.17
C ARG A 180 -4.99 13.24 20.80
N ILE A 181 -4.43 12.37 21.63
CA ILE A 181 -4.60 10.91 21.54
C ILE A 181 -5.94 10.51 22.15
N THR A 182 -6.67 9.66 21.45
CA THR A 182 -8.02 9.14 21.75
C THR A 182 -8.08 7.65 21.46
N GLU A 183 -9.14 6.97 21.93
CA GLU A 183 -9.39 5.55 21.63
C GLU A 183 -9.49 5.25 20.13
N HIS A 184 -9.82 6.25 19.29
CA HIS A 184 -9.98 6.03 17.85
C HIS A 184 -8.68 6.24 17.05
N ASN A 185 -7.66 6.89 17.63
CA ASN A 185 -6.45 7.24 16.90
C ASN A 185 -5.15 6.73 17.54
N HIS A 186 -5.20 6.11 18.73
CA HIS A 186 -3.98 5.65 19.41
C HIS A 186 -3.19 4.64 18.55
N ASN A 187 -3.87 3.72 17.85
CA ASN A 187 -3.22 2.79 16.91
C ASN A 187 -2.35 3.51 15.89
N LEU A 188 -2.80 4.64 15.33
CA LEU A 188 -2.03 5.38 14.33
C LEU A 188 -0.73 5.95 14.92
N PHE A 189 -0.76 6.41 16.18
CA PHE A 189 0.43 6.88 16.89
C PHE A 189 1.40 5.74 17.23
N GLU A 190 0.91 4.52 17.43
CA GLU A 190 1.73 3.34 17.73
C GLU A 190 2.32 2.71 16.47
N GLU A 191 1.56 2.71 15.37
CA GLU A 191 1.93 2.00 14.13
C GLU A 191 2.78 2.84 13.18
N ILE A 192 2.61 4.17 13.17
CA ILE A 192 3.28 5.04 12.20
C ILE A 192 3.90 6.23 12.94
N PRO A 193 5.23 6.38 12.94
CA PRO A 193 5.88 7.48 13.64
C PRO A 193 5.47 8.86 13.11
N SER A 194 5.31 9.78 14.06
CA SER A 194 4.92 11.16 13.82
C SER A 194 6.15 12.07 13.69
N LEU A 195 6.12 12.98 12.72
CA LEU A 195 7.18 13.99 12.54
C LEU A 195 7.28 14.94 13.73
N GLY A 196 6.16 15.32 14.33
CA GLY A 196 6.12 16.20 15.48
C GLY A 196 6.76 15.55 16.71
N VAL A 197 6.50 14.26 16.94
CA VAL A 197 7.07 13.53 18.08
C VAL A 197 8.59 13.41 17.97
N THR A 198 9.10 13.03 16.80
CA THR A 198 10.55 12.95 16.58
C THR A 198 11.20 14.34 16.51
N GLY A 199 10.47 15.35 16.02
CA GLY A 199 10.90 16.75 16.05
C GLY A 199 11.05 17.30 17.47
N ASP A 200 10.12 16.99 18.37
CA ASP A 200 10.20 17.36 19.78
C ASP A 200 11.44 16.76 20.44
N MET A 201 11.75 15.50 20.14
CA MET A 201 12.95 14.84 20.66
C MET A 201 14.23 15.57 20.22
N VAL A 202 14.30 15.99 18.95
CA VAL A 202 15.42 16.81 18.45
C VAL A 202 15.47 18.17 19.14
N MET A 203 14.33 18.84 19.30
CA MET A 203 14.27 20.13 19.98
C MET A 203 14.72 20.02 21.44
N MET A 204 14.33 18.95 22.14
CA MET A 204 14.76 18.69 23.51
C MET A 204 16.28 18.52 23.65
N LEU A 205 16.96 17.96 22.64
CA LEU A 205 18.43 17.90 22.66
C LEU A 205 19.07 19.28 22.57
N THR A 206 18.45 20.19 21.81
CA THR A 206 18.98 21.54 21.61
C THR A 206 18.61 22.50 22.74
N ALA A 207 17.57 22.19 23.52
CA ALA A 207 17.02 23.02 24.60
C ALA A 207 17.87 23.06 25.89
N GLU A 208 19.19 22.99 25.75
CA GLU A 208 20.20 22.95 26.82
C GLU A 208 20.31 21.60 27.56
N ALA A 209 21.33 20.83 27.17
CA ALA A 209 22.19 20.20 28.17
C ALA A 209 22.73 21.34 29.05
N GLN A 210 22.02 21.67 30.13
CA GLN A 210 22.56 22.47 31.20
C GLN A 210 23.79 21.71 31.68
N GLU A 211 24.99 22.10 31.20
CA GLU A 211 26.22 21.62 31.79
C GLU A 211 26.06 21.88 33.30
N PRO A 212 26.14 20.85 34.17
CA PRO A 212 26.19 21.14 35.58
C PRO A 212 27.40 22.06 35.73
N GLU A 213 27.16 23.32 36.14
CA GLU A 213 28.25 24.22 36.49
C GLU A 213 29.12 23.44 37.47
N LEU A 214 30.29 23.01 37.01
CA LEU A 214 31.28 22.37 37.86
C LEU A 214 31.68 23.47 38.84
N ASN A 215 31.00 23.49 39.98
CA ASN A 215 31.27 24.34 41.12
C ASN A 215 32.55 23.84 41.80
N VAL A 216 33.63 23.75 41.03
CA VAL A 216 34.98 23.53 41.53
C VAL A 216 35.49 24.90 41.95
N ARG A 217 34.92 25.42 43.03
CA ARG A 217 35.66 26.34 43.90
C ARG A 217 36.76 25.52 44.58
N VAL A 218 37.83 25.17 43.85
CA VAL A 218 39.10 24.88 44.50
C VAL A 218 39.55 26.20 45.09
N GLY A 219 39.19 26.43 46.35
CA GLY A 219 39.76 27.51 47.12
C GLY A 219 41.27 27.34 47.13
N ARG A 220 42.00 28.32 46.60
CA ARG A 220 43.44 28.39 46.84
C ARG A 220 43.64 28.42 48.36
N PRO A 221 44.43 27.50 48.95
CA PRO A 221 44.76 27.60 50.37
C PRO A 221 45.48 28.93 50.63
N LYS A 222 45.10 29.64 51.69
CA LYS A 222 45.47 31.04 52.01
C LYS A 222 46.97 31.32 52.23
N HIS A 223 47.88 30.39 51.92
CA HIS A 223 49.32 30.54 52.19
C HIS A 223 50.21 29.91 51.11
N THR A 224 49.98 30.23 49.84
CA THR A 224 50.98 29.97 48.78
C THR A 224 51.60 31.29 48.32
N ASP A 225 52.43 31.87 49.19
CA ASP A 225 53.43 32.84 48.78
C ASP A 225 54.52 32.07 48.00
N LEU A 226 54.39 32.06 46.67
CA LEU A 226 55.49 31.63 45.82
C LEU A 226 56.54 32.73 45.78
N LEU A 227 57.65 32.40 46.44
CA LEU A 227 58.96 33.06 46.43
C LEU A 227 59.25 33.79 45.11
N LYS A 228 59.50 35.09 45.21
CA LYS A 228 60.36 35.80 44.26
C LYS A 228 61.81 35.50 44.64
N ILE A 229 62.45 34.56 43.94
CA ILE A 229 63.88 34.57 43.61
C ILE A 229 64.01 34.01 42.20
#